data_AF-A0A7Z6UY58-F1
#
_entry.id   AF-A0A7Z6UY58-F1
#
_cell.length_a   1.000
_cell.length_b   1.000
_cell.length_c   1.000
_cell.angle_alpha   90.00
_cell.angle_beta   90.00
_cell.angle_gamma   90.00
#
_symmetry.space_group_name_H-M   'P 1'
#
loop_
_entity.id
_entity.type
_entity.pdbx_description
1 polymer ?
#
loop_
_entity_poly.entity_id
_entity_poly.type
_entity_poly.pdbx_seq_one_letter_code
_entity_poly.pdbx_strand_id
1 'polypeptide(L)'
;MRKLFIPLLLFSALEANEKNGFFIEAGFETGLLEGAQTQEKRHTTTKNTYATYNYLPTDTILKRAANLFTDAKSISQLNFSSLSPVKVLYIGGKLTIENFLPYNLSNVKLSFTDAQGNVIDLGVIETIPKHSKIVLPGEAFDSLKEAFDKIDPYTFFLPKFEATSTSISDANTQRVFETLNKIKTNLIMKYSNENPSNFNTCPYNNNGNTKNDCWQNFTPQTAEEFTNLMLNMIAVLDSQSWGDAILNAPFEFTNSSTDCDNDPSKCVNPGVNGRVDSKVDQQYILNKQGIINNFRKKIEIDAGVLKNSGGVGIANGYGNDGEYGTLGVKAYAIEPQTLFGNNLNTINIENIRTILQEYSHTKGYT
;
A
#
# COMPACT_ATOMS: atom_id res chain seq x y z
N MET A 1 40.72 -37.63 33.15
CA MET A 1 40.56 -37.12 31.77
C MET A 1 39.09 -37.12 31.38
N ARG A 2 38.47 -35.94 31.32
CA ARG A 2 37.45 -35.52 30.32
C ARG A 2 37.00 -34.11 30.72
N LYS A 3 37.48 -33.11 29.97
CA LYS A 3 37.00 -31.72 30.05
C LYS A 3 35.63 -31.69 29.37
N LEU A 4 34.58 -31.29 30.09
CA LEU A 4 33.30 -30.96 29.47
C LEU A 4 33.30 -29.46 29.16
N PHE A 5 33.51 -29.13 27.89
CA PHE A 5 33.23 -27.81 27.35
C PHE A 5 31.71 -27.66 27.23
N ILE A 6 31.12 -26.76 28.00
CA ILE A 6 29.74 -26.29 27.80
C ILE A 6 29.85 -25.05 26.92
N PRO A 7 29.31 -25.04 25.69
CA PRO A 7 29.25 -23.82 24.91
C PRO A 7 28.17 -22.93 25.51
N LEU A 8 28.57 -21.74 25.92
CA LEU A 8 27.67 -20.66 26.32
C LEU A 8 26.91 -20.21 25.06
N LEU A 9 25.81 -20.89 24.73
CA LEU A 9 24.85 -20.39 23.76
C LEU A 9 24.15 -19.19 24.40
N LEU A 10 24.64 -18.01 24.08
CA LEU A 10 23.92 -16.75 24.19
C LEU A 10 22.65 -16.88 23.35
N PHE A 11 21.57 -17.34 23.98
CA PHE A 11 20.22 -17.05 23.53
C PHE A 11 20.03 -15.54 23.67
N SER A 12 20.41 -14.81 22.63
CA SER A 12 19.78 -13.54 22.33
C SER A 12 18.32 -13.88 22.04
N ALA A 13 17.48 -13.88 23.07
CA ALA A 13 16.04 -13.86 22.91
C ALA A 13 15.71 -12.59 22.11
N LEU A 14 15.62 -12.75 20.80
CA LEU A 14 14.96 -11.79 19.93
C LEU A 14 13.49 -11.90 20.34
N GLU A 15 13.07 -11.13 21.34
CA GLU A 15 11.65 -10.94 21.64
C GLU A 15 11.04 -10.25 20.41
N ALA A 16 10.58 -11.05 19.45
CA ALA A 16 9.57 -10.60 18.51
C ALA A 16 8.34 -10.27 19.35
N ASN A 17 8.09 -8.98 19.58
CA ASN A 17 6.90 -8.53 20.28
C ASN A 17 5.68 -9.06 19.52
N GLU A 18 4.81 -9.87 20.16
CA GLU A 18 3.60 -10.45 19.55
C GLU A 18 2.74 -9.39 18.84
N LYS A 19 2.85 -8.12 19.25
CA LYS A 19 2.19 -6.94 18.68
C LYS A 19 2.68 -6.54 17.28
N ASN A 20 3.82 -7.04 16.82
CA ASN A 20 4.35 -6.75 15.49
C ASN A 20 3.72 -7.63 14.40
N GLY A 21 3.25 -8.83 14.78
CA GLY A 21 2.55 -9.74 13.87
C GLY A 21 1.13 -9.25 13.53
N PHE A 22 0.42 -8.71 14.52
CA PHE A 22 -0.95 -8.22 14.36
C PHE A 22 -1.06 -7.07 13.34
N PHE A 23 -0.09 -6.16 13.29
CA PHE A 23 -0.07 -5.04 12.33
C PHE A 23 0.09 -5.48 10.88
N ILE A 24 0.88 -6.52 10.64
CA ILE A 24 1.18 -7.03 9.30
C ILE A 24 0.06 -7.96 8.82
N GLU A 25 -0.51 -8.77 9.71
CA GLU A 25 -1.50 -9.79 9.35
C GLU A 25 -2.95 -9.32 9.44
N ALA A 26 -3.28 -8.38 10.34
CA ALA A 26 -4.63 -7.83 10.46
C ALA A 26 -4.78 -6.48 9.72
N GLY A 27 -3.68 -5.80 9.36
CA GLY A 27 -3.66 -4.60 8.52
C GLY A 27 -3.58 -3.28 9.30
N PHE A 28 -3.14 -2.22 8.62
CA PHE A 28 -2.90 -0.87 9.16
C PHE A 28 -4.10 -0.28 9.91
N GLU A 29 -5.35 -0.65 9.65
CA GLU A 29 -6.50 -0.06 10.36
C GLU A 29 -6.78 -0.73 11.71
N THR A 30 -6.47 -2.03 11.83
CA THR A 30 -6.56 -2.77 13.10
C THR A 30 -5.54 -2.22 14.09
N GLY A 31 -4.38 -1.86 13.56
CA GLY A 31 -3.34 -1.17 14.29
C GLY A 31 -3.71 0.24 14.76
N LEU A 32 -4.58 0.93 14.01
CA LEU A 32 -5.12 2.23 14.39
C LEU A 32 -6.06 2.11 15.60
N LEU A 33 -6.91 1.08 15.67
CA LEU A 33 -7.81 0.87 16.82
C LEU A 33 -7.03 0.59 18.11
N GLU A 34 -6.01 -0.26 18.05
CA GLU A 34 -5.14 -0.51 19.21
C GLU A 34 -4.37 0.75 19.63
N GLY A 35 -3.91 1.55 18.65
CA GLY A 35 -3.26 2.83 18.89
C GLY A 35 -4.18 3.86 19.54
N ALA A 36 -5.44 3.97 19.08
CA ALA A 36 -6.44 4.89 19.62
C ALA A 36 -6.88 4.50 21.05
N GLN A 37 -6.91 3.21 21.40
CA GLN A 37 -7.10 2.75 22.78
C GLN A 37 -5.93 3.13 23.69
N THR A 38 -4.74 3.35 23.11
CA THR A 38 -3.52 3.74 23.83
C THR A 38 -3.30 5.25 23.76
N GLN A 39 -4.25 6.04 24.28
CA GLN A 39 -4.19 7.49 24.54
C GLN A 39 -3.42 8.39 23.54
N GLU A 40 -4.15 9.21 22.78
CA GLU A 40 -3.66 10.52 22.29
C GLU A 40 -3.36 11.45 23.48
N LYS A 41 -2.23 11.26 24.16
CA LYS A 41 -1.71 12.27 25.08
C LYS A 41 -1.15 13.41 24.24
N ARG A 42 -1.75 14.60 24.34
CA ARG A 42 -1.14 15.85 23.88
C ARG A 42 0.24 15.99 24.54
N HIS A 43 1.29 15.69 23.79
CA HIS A 43 2.65 16.01 24.20
C HIS A 43 2.78 17.54 24.18
N THR A 44 2.96 18.13 25.36
CA THR A 44 3.29 19.54 25.47
C THR A 44 4.79 19.64 25.21
N THR A 45 5.17 19.98 23.98
CA THR A 45 6.56 20.01 23.52
C THR A 45 7.37 21.02 24.32
N THR A 46 8.28 20.54 25.17
CA THR A 46 9.24 21.40 25.87
C THR A 46 10.43 21.65 24.95
N LYS A 47 10.67 22.91 24.56
CA LYS A 47 11.71 23.36 23.61
C LYS A 47 13.14 22.82 23.84
N ASN A 48 13.43 22.25 25.01
CA ASN A 48 14.80 21.93 25.44
C ASN A 48 15.28 20.51 25.10
N THR A 49 14.44 19.62 24.53
CA THR A 49 14.85 18.26 24.10
C THR A 49 15.29 18.15 22.63
N TYR A 50 15.17 19.23 21.84
CA TYR A 50 15.18 19.18 20.37
C TYR A 50 16.32 19.94 19.70
N ALA A 51 17.36 20.33 20.43
CA ALA A 51 18.47 21.17 19.91
C ALA A 51 19.25 20.56 18.73
N THR A 52 18.97 19.31 18.36
CA THR A 52 19.66 18.55 17.29
C THR A 52 19.01 18.69 15.91
N TYR A 53 17.75 19.13 15.81
CA TYR A 53 17.01 19.15 14.54
C TYR A 53 16.48 20.54 14.17
N ASN A 54 16.54 20.87 12.88
CA ASN A 54 15.74 21.96 12.32
C ASN A 54 14.28 21.50 12.29
N TYR A 55 13.40 22.24 12.96
CA TYR A 55 12.06 21.76 13.28
C TYR A 55 10.99 22.66 12.67
N LEU A 56 9.99 22.05 12.04
CA LEU A 56 8.80 22.74 11.58
C LEU A 56 7.66 22.51 12.59
N PRO A 57 7.29 23.54 13.38
CA PRO A 57 6.35 23.38 14.48
C PRO A 57 4.95 23.05 14.01
N THR A 58 4.19 22.37 14.87
CA THR A 58 2.79 21.97 14.67
C THR A 58 1.93 23.09 14.11
N ASP A 59 1.97 24.28 14.72
CA ASP A 59 1.14 25.41 14.30
C ASP A 59 1.44 25.87 12.85
N THR A 60 2.70 25.75 12.41
CA THR A 60 3.09 26.07 11.04
C THR A 60 2.53 25.05 10.06
N ILE A 61 2.53 23.78 10.45
CA ILE A 61 2.03 22.66 9.64
C ILE A 61 0.51 22.67 9.56
N LEU A 62 -0.19 22.72 10.69
CA LEU A 62 -1.66 22.61 10.74
C LEU A 62 -2.35 23.76 10.02
N LYS A 63 -1.76 24.97 10.00
CA LYS A 63 -2.28 26.11 9.21
C LYS A 63 -2.26 25.89 7.70
N ARG A 64 -1.50 24.90 7.22
CA ARG A 64 -1.28 24.60 5.79
C ARG A 64 -1.69 23.18 5.41
N ALA A 65 -2.18 22.40 6.38
CA ALA A 65 -2.70 21.07 6.15
C ALA A 65 -4.15 21.16 5.65
N ALA A 66 -4.44 20.40 4.60
CA ALA A 66 -5.80 20.14 4.13
C ALA A 66 -5.99 18.62 4.02
N ASN A 67 -7.24 18.17 3.90
CA ASN A 67 -7.51 16.77 3.58
C ASN A 67 -6.92 16.44 2.21
N LEU A 68 -6.28 15.27 2.10
CA LEU A 68 -5.69 14.77 0.87
C LEU A 68 -6.79 14.32 -0.10
N PHE A 69 -7.75 13.54 0.41
CA PHE A 69 -8.90 13.07 -0.34
C PHE A 69 -10.06 14.06 -0.17
N THR A 70 -10.41 14.77 -1.24
CA THR A 70 -11.43 15.83 -1.21
C THR A 70 -12.60 15.52 -2.14
N ASP A 71 -12.57 16.04 -3.36
CA ASP A 71 -13.58 15.78 -4.38
C ASP A 71 -13.02 14.82 -5.45
N ALA A 72 -13.92 14.20 -6.20
CA ALA A 72 -13.57 13.21 -7.22
C ALA A 72 -12.52 13.70 -8.24
N LYS A 73 -12.53 15.00 -8.59
CA LYS A 73 -11.57 15.58 -9.55
C LYS A 73 -10.20 15.74 -8.91
N SER A 74 -10.13 16.14 -7.65
CA SER A 74 -8.87 16.22 -6.92
C SER A 74 -8.28 14.83 -6.67
N ILE A 75 -9.13 13.86 -6.30
CA ILE A 75 -8.72 12.47 -6.04
C ILE A 75 -8.13 11.82 -7.31
N SER A 76 -8.70 12.05 -8.49
CA SER A 76 -8.18 11.46 -9.74
C SER A 76 -6.84 12.00 -10.21
N GLN A 77 -6.37 13.10 -9.62
CA GLN A 77 -5.03 13.63 -9.86
C GLN A 77 -3.98 13.05 -8.92
N LEU A 78 -4.41 12.29 -7.91
CA LEU A 78 -3.50 11.63 -6.97
C LEU A 78 -2.87 10.40 -7.61
N ASN A 79 -1.66 10.11 -7.15
CA ASN A 79 -0.95 8.88 -7.47
C ASN A 79 -0.25 8.39 -6.20
N PHE A 80 -0.69 7.24 -5.72
CA PHE A 80 -0.19 6.56 -4.53
C PHE A 80 0.89 5.54 -4.91
N SER A 81 1.96 5.47 -4.12
CA SER A 81 2.95 4.39 -4.22
C SER A 81 3.13 3.70 -2.87
N SER A 82 3.14 2.37 -2.88
CA SER A 82 3.44 1.57 -1.68
C SER A 82 4.85 1.80 -1.14
N LEU A 83 5.78 2.27 -1.97
CA LEU A 83 7.15 2.64 -1.55
C LEU A 83 7.27 4.07 -1.05
N SER A 84 6.24 4.90 -1.24
CA SER A 84 6.19 6.26 -0.72
C SER A 84 4.78 6.63 -0.20
N PRO A 85 4.29 5.96 0.87
CA PRO A 85 2.98 6.26 1.46
C PRO A 85 2.92 7.64 2.12
N VAL A 86 4.07 8.17 2.53
CA VAL A 86 4.27 9.60 2.82
C VAL A 86 5.09 10.17 1.67
N LYS A 87 4.41 10.80 0.73
CA LYS A 87 5.02 11.32 -0.49
C LYS A 87 5.43 12.76 -0.28
N VAL A 88 6.64 13.09 -0.71
CA VAL A 88 7.16 14.46 -0.65
C VAL A 88 7.60 14.88 -2.04
N LEU A 89 7.18 16.08 -2.45
CA LEU A 89 7.44 16.66 -3.75
C LEU A 89 7.91 18.09 -3.58
N TYR A 90 8.88 18.53 -4.37
CA TYR A 90 9.25 19.94 -4.48
C TYR A 90 9.02 20.42 -5.91
N ILE A 91 7.96 21.20 -6.12
CA ILE A 91 7.55 21.69 -7.45
C ILE A 91 7.23 23.17 -7.35
N GLY A 92 7.80 23.97 -8.25
CA GLY A 92 7.50 25.40 -8.36
C GLY A 92 7.79 26.19 -7.07
N GLY A 93 8.87 25.84 -6.37
CA GLY A 93 9.27 26.51 -5.13
C GLY A 93 8.44 26.12 -3.90
N LYS A 94 7.63 25.07 -3.98
CA LYS A 94 6.77 24.61 -2.87
C LYS A 94 7.06 23.15 -2.55
N LEU A 95 7.26 22.87 -1.26
CA LEU A 95 7.35 21.51 -0.75
C LEU A 95 5.94 21.02 -0.41
N THR A 96 5.48 19.98 -1.09
CA THR A 96 4.19 19.33 -0.84
C THR A 96 4.44 17.99 -0.15
N ILE A 97 3.77 17.76 0.97
CA ILE A 97 3.77 16.49 1.70
C ILE A 97 2.36 15.91 1.58
N GLU A 98 2.23 14.69 1.08
CA GLU A 98 0.97 13.95 0.97
C GLU A 98 1.09 12.69 1.84
N ASN A 99 0.31 12.63 2.93
CA ASN A 99 0.22 11.48 3.81
C ASN A 99 -0.99 10.64 3.41
N PHE A 100 -0.77 9.52 2.75
CA PHE A 100 -1.85 8.60 2.35
C PHE A 100 -2.30 7.69 3.49
N LEU A 101 -1.56 7.66 4.60
CA LEU A 101 -1.78 6.72 5.70
C LEU A 101 -2.94 7.16 6.61
N PRO A 102 -3.59 6.19 7.29
CA PRO A 102 -4.64 6.46 8.26
C PRO A 102 -4.11 6.92 9.63
N TYR A 103 -2.86 7.39 9.69
CA TYR A 103 -2.16 7.74 10.91
C TYR A 103 -1.67 9.18 10.93
N ASN A 104 -1.86 9.84 12.08
CA ASN A 104 -1.09 11.02 12.43
C ASN A 104 0.34 10.56 12.74
N LEU A 105 1.32 11.18 12.10
CA LEU A 105 2.73 10.84 12.28
C LEU A 105 3.42 11.97 13.04
N SER A 106 4.23 11.65 14.04
CA SER A 106 4.93 12.63 14.85
C SER A 106 6.44 12.60 14.65
N ASN A 107 7.06 13.80 14.65
CA ASN A 107 8.50 13.98 14.52
C ASN A 107 9.11 13.24 13.32
N VAL A 108 8.52 13.43 12.14
CA VAL A 108 8.97 12.76 10.91
C VAL A 108 10.10 13.56 10.28
N LYS A 109 11.24 12.92 10.05
CA LYS A 109 12.36 13.51 9.32
C LYS A 109 12.08 13.45 7.82
N LEU A 110 12.32 14.57 7.14
CA LEU A 110 12.32 14.64 5.69
C LEU A 110 13.74 14.80 5.16
N SER A 111 14.06 14.11 4.07
CA SER A 111 15.33 14.27 3.37
C SER A 111 15.17 14.02 1.89
N PHE A 112 16.14 14.44 1.08
CA PHE A 112 16.24 14.00 -0.30
C PHE A 112 17.67 13.66 -0.67
N THR A 113 17.83 12.80 -1.67
CA THR A 113 19.16 12.50 -2.23
C THR A 113 19.40 13.38 -3.46
N ASP A 114 20.48 14.16 -3.45
CA ASP A 114 20.87 15.01 -4.58
C ASP A 114 21.46 14.19 -5.75
N ALA A 115 21.75 14.86 -6.87
CA ALA A 115 22.28 14.22 -8.07
C ALA A 115 23.70 13.62 -7.87
N GLN A 116 24.39 14.00 -6.79
CA GLN A 116 25.70 13.49 -6.42
C GLN A 116 25.62 12.31 -5.44
N GLY A 117 24.41 11.94 -5.00
CA GLY A 117 24.17 10.86 -4.04
C GLY A 117 24.27 11.30 -2.58
N ASN A 118 24.37 12.60 -2.29
CA ASN A 118 24.38 13.09 -0.92
C ASN A 118 22.96 13.20 -0.38
N VAL A 119 22.77 12.76 0.87
CA VAL A 119 21.50 12.93 1.59
C VAL A 119 21.46 14.33 2.19
N ILE A 120 20.50 15.13 1.75
CA ILE A 120 20.22 16.47 2.29
C ILE A 120 19.06 16.37 3.28
N ASP A 121 19.32 16.81 4.51
CA ASP A 121 18.33 16.85 5.59
C ASP A 121 17.45 18.11 5.47
N LEU A 122 16.13 17.92 5.38
CA LEU A 122 15.16 19.01 5.34
C LEU A 122 14.65 19.40 6.73
N GLY A 123 15.03 18.64 7.75
CA GLY A 123 14.56 18.79 9.12
C GLY A 123 13.42 17.85 9.48
N VAL A 124 12.85 18.09 10.65
CA VAL A 124 11.81 17.27 11.27
C VAL A 124 10.49 18.03 11.29
N ILE A 125 9.45 17.38 10.79
CA ILE A 125 8.07 17.84 10.83
C ILE A 125 7.44 17.34 12.12
N GLU A 126 6.94 18.24 12.97
CA GLU A 126 6.39 17.86 14.27
C GLU A 126 5.20 16.91 14.15
N THR A 127 4.31 17.21 13.23
CA THR A 127 3.10 16.45 12.99
C THR A 127 2.77 16.43 11.51
N ILE A 128 2.42 15.27 11.00
CA ILE A 128 1.83 15.08 9.68
C ILE A 128 0.48 14.41 9.92
N PRO A 129 -0.65 15.14 9.81
CA PRO A 129 -1.96 14.55 10.04
C PRO A 129 -2.24 13.40 9.05
N LYS A 130 -3.06 12.43 9.46
CA LYS A 130 -3.54 11.36 8.57
C LYS A 130 -4.25 11.94 7.35
N HIS A 131 -4.19 11.22 6.22
CA HIS A 131 -4.89 11.57 4.98
C HIS A 131 -4.80 13.07 4.65
N SER A 132 -3.60 13.65 4.76
CA SER A 132 -3.40 15.09 4.64
C SER A 132 -2.47 15.48 3.50
N LYS A 133 -2.73 16.67 2.96
CA LYS A 133 -1.87 17.38 2.02
C LYS A 133 -1.40 18.67 2.68
N ILE A 134 -0.09 18.81 2.84
CA ILE A 134 0.53 19.99 3.43
C ILE A 134 1.36 20.67 2.34
N VAL A 135 1.09 21.94 2.08
CA VAL A 135 1.88 22.74 1.12
C VAL A 135 2.68 23.77 1.89
N LEU A 136 3.98 23.55 1.97
CA LEU A 136 4.93 24.44 2.61
C LEU A 136 5.56 25.37 1.56
N PRO A 137 5.60 26.68 1.83
CA PRO A 137 6.26 27.65 0.96
C PRO A 137 7.79 27.41 1.03
N GLY A 138 8.52 27.62 -0.06
CA GLY A 138 9.98 27.39 -0.11
C GLY A 138 10.75 28.19 0.93
N GLU A 139 10.20 29.35 1.33
CA GLU A 139 10.70 30.23 2.39
C GLU A 139 10.74 29.53 3.76
N ALA A 140 9.91 28.50 3.98
CA ALA A 140 9.99 27.66 5.18
C ALA A 140 11.32 26.89 5.27
N PHE A 141 12.06 26.83 4.17
CA PHE A 141 13.35 26.16 4.03
C PHE A 141 14.43 27.08 3.47
N ASP A 142 14.39 28.39 3.76
CA ASP A 142 15.37 29.37 3.24
C ASP A 142 16.83 28.95 3.50
N SER A 143 17.12 28.31 4.64
CA SER A 143 18.45 27.76 4.96
C SER A 143 18.93 26.66 4.01
N LEU A 144 18.03 26.07 3.24
CA LEU A 144 18.25 25.00 2.27
C LEU A 144 18.02 25.47 0.84
N LYS A 145 17.84 26.78 0.62
CA LYS A 145 17.59 27.36 -0.71
C LYS A 145 18.64 26.94 -1.72
N GLU A 146 19.93 26.97 -1.36
CA GLU A 146 21.01 26.51 -2.24
C GLU A 146 20.90 25.02 -2.59
N ALA A 147 20.35 24.19 -1.70
CA ALA A 147 20.13 22.77 -1.99
C ALA A 147 18.93 22.57 -2.92
N PHE A 148 17.88 23.38 -2.77
CA PHE A 148 16.72 23.39 -3.67
C PHE A 148 17.03 24.00 -5.04
N ASP A 149 17.90 25.03 -5.11
CA ASP A 149 18.32 25.65 -6.38
C ASP A 149 19.13 24.69 -7.26
N LYS A 150 19.74 23.65 -6.66
CA LYS A 150 20.40 22.54 -7.38
C LYS A 150 19.41 21.51 -7.95
N ILE A 151 18.14 21.56 -7.54
CA ILE A 151 17.08 20.74 -8.12
C ILE A 151 16.65 21.43 -9.42
N ASP A 152 17.38 21.16 -10.51
CA ASP A 152 17.06 21.73 -11.82
C ASP A 152 15.75 21.11 -12.35
N PRO A 153 14.68 21.92 -12.56
CA PRO A 153 13.39 21.44 -13.04
C PRO A 153 13.43 20.87 -14.47
N TYR A 154 14.54 21.05 -15.20
CA TYR A 154 14.76 20.54 -16.56
C TYR A 154 15.75 19.37 -16.62
N THR A 155 16.32 18.95 -15.49
CA THR A 155 17.12 17.72 -15.46
C THR A 155 16.24 16.49 -15.38
N PHE A 156 16.69 15.41 -16.01
CA PHE A 156 16.07 14.08 -15.93
C PHE A 156 16.17 13.46 -14.51
N PHE A 157 16.75 14.19 -13.54
CA PHE A 157 16.96 13.76 -12.17
C PHE A 157 15.94 14.44 -11.26
N LEU A 158 14.84 13.73 -10.96
CA LEU A 158 13.94 14.11 -9.87
C LEU A 158 14.51 13.56 -8.57
N PRO A 159 14.90 14.42 -7.60
CA PRO A 159 15.46 13.95 -6.34
C PRO A 159 14.43 13.07 -5.62
N LYS A 160 14.92 11.93 -5.12
CA LYS A 160 14.10 11.02 -4.33
C LYS A 160 14.00 11.58 -2.92
N PHE A 161 12.82 12.09 -2.58
CA PHE A 161 12.50 12.47 -1.22
C PHE A 161 12.12 11.25 -0.39
N GLU A 162 12.46 11.28 0.89
CA GLU A 162 12.17 10.22 1.84
C GLU A 162 11.64 10.83 3.14
N ALA A 163 10.66 10.16 3.72
CA ALA A 163 10.14 10.43 5.05
C ALA A 163 10.52 9.26 5.95
N THR A 164 11.07 9.55 7.13
CA THR A 164 11.52 8.53 8.09
C THR A 164 11.14 8.92 9.50
N SER A 165 10.93 7.92 10.37
CA SER A 165 10.80 8.17 11.80
C SER A 165 12.13 8.62 12.39
N THR A 166 12.06 9.26 13.56
CA THR A 166 13.22 9.65 14.37
C THR A 166 13.18 8.95 15.71
N SER A 167 14.27 9.01 16.47
CA SER A 167 14.32 8.48 17.85
C SER A 167 13.34 9.18 18.81
N ILE A 168 12.86 10.37 18.43
CA ILE A 168 11.91 11.20 19.19
C ILE A 168 10.47 11.09 18.65
N SER A 169 10.24 10.38 17.54
CA SER A 169 8.90 10.00 17.10
C SER A 169 8.20 9.18 18.19
N ASP A 170 6.89 9.29 18.30
CA ASP A 170 6.13 8.40 19.18
C ASP A 170 6.23 6.93 18.73
N ALA A 171 5.91 6.01 19.64
CA ALA A 171 6.01 4.58 19.39
C ALA A 171 5.15 4.12 18.20
N ASN A 172 4.01 4.76 17.96
CA ASN A 172 3.14 4.40 16.84
C ASN A 172 3.78 4.77 15.50
N THR A 173 4.32 5.99 15.40
CA THR A 173 5.01 6.49 14.22
C THR A 173 6.25 5.65 13.92
N GLN A 174 7.04 5.29 14.93
CA GLN A 174 8.20 4.41 14.75
C GLN A 174 7.77 3.05 14.18
N ARG A 175 6.76 2.40 14.77
CA ARG A 175 6.25 1.11 14.31
C ARG A 175 5.66 1.16 12.90
N VAL A 176 4.94 2.25 12.55
CA VAL A 176 4.44 2.46 11.19
C VAL A 176 5.61 2.48 10.21
N PHE A 177 6.63 3.30 10.43
CA PHE A 177 7.79 3.36 9.54
C PHE A 177 8.60 2.06 9.50
N GLU A 178 8.73 1.34 10.61
CA GLU A 178 9.33 -0.01 10.63
C GLU A 178 8.60 -0.99 9.71
N THR A 179 7.27 -0.89 9.65
CA THR A 179 6.43 -1.74 8.78
C THR A 179 6.57 -1.31 7.33
N LEU A 180 6.47 0.00 7.05
CA LEU A 180 6.63 0.55 5.70
C LEU A 180 8.00 0.22 5.11
N ASN A 181 9.07 0.24 5.91
CA ASN A 181 10.43 -0.09 5.47
C ASN A 181 10.59 -1.56 5.02
N LYS A 182 9.67 -2.46 5.40
CA LYS A 182 9.67 -3.86 4.96
C LYS A 182 9.04 -4.03 3.58
N ILE A 183 8.23 -3.08 3.12
CA ILE A 183 7.63 -3.11 1.79
C ILE A 183 8.71 -2.91 0.73
N LYS A 184 8.70 -3.76 -0.29
CA LYS A 184 9.64 -3.80 -1.42
C LYS A 184 8.94 -3.77 -2.77
N THR A 185 7.72 -4.29 -2.84
CA THR A 185 6.92 -4.29 -4.06
C THR A 185 6.41 -2.88 -4.33
N ASN A 186 6.70 -2.38 -5.54
CA ASN A 186 6.23 -1.07 -6.00
C ASN A 186 4.87 -1.19 -6.68
N LEU A 187 3.81 -0.99 -5.91
CA LEU A 187 2.47 -0.77 -6.44
C LEU A 187 2.26 0.73 -6.61
N ILE A 188 1.88 1.13 -7.81
CA ILE A 188 1.49 2.50 -8.14
C ILE A 188 0.00 2.48 -8.42
N MET A 189 -0.78 3.22 -7.63
CA MET A 189 -2.23 3.28 -7.78
C MET A 189 -2.65 4.67 -8.25
N LYS A 190 -3.40 4.70 -9.35
CA LYS A 190 -4.11 5.88 -9.86
C LYS A 190 -5.59 5.70 -9.57
N TYR A 191 -6.27 6.80 -9.24
CA TYR A 191 -7.67 6.80 -8.89
C TYR A 191 -8.49 7.20 -10.12
N SER A 192 -9.25 6.28 -10.69
CA SER A 192 -10.07 6.57 -11.87
C SER A 192 -11.37 7.29 -11.48
N ASN A 193 -11.63 8.43 -12.11
CA ASN A 193 -12.89 9.19 -12.01
C ASN A 193 -13.75 9.12 -13.29
N GLU A 194 -13.21 8.55 -14.36
CA GLU A 194 -13.93 8.21 -15.56
C GLU A 194 -13.93 6.70 -15.69
N ASN A 195 -14.90 6.15 -16.43
CA ASN A 195 -14.82 4.77 -16.84
C ASN A 195 -13.47 4.54 -17.52
N PRO A 196 -12.54 3.76 -16.95
CA PRO A 196 -11.33 3.45 -17.66
C PRO A 196 -11.78 2.64 -18.87
N SER A 197 -11.42 3.09 -20.07
CA SER A 197 -11.80 2.46 -21.35
C SER A 197 -11.52 0.95 -21.41
N ASN A 198 -10.71 0.46 -20.45
CA ASN A 198 -10.15 -0.85 -20.31
C ASN A 198 -10.89 -1.72 -19.26
N PHE A 199 -11.85 -1.19 -18.48
CA PHE A 199 -12.82 -2.07 -17.80
C PHE A 199 -13.75 -2.61 -18.88
N ASN A 200 -13.34 -3.72 -19.50
CA ASN A 200 -14.16 -4.42 -20.48
C ASN A 200 -15.53 -4.67 -19.87
N THR A 201 -16.54 -4.04 -20.48
CA THR A 201 -17.99 -4.16 -20.31
C THR A 201 -18.44 -4.81 -19.00
N CYS A 202 -19.02 -4.02 -18.09
CA CYS A 202 -19.79 -4.52 -16.95
C CYS A 202 -20.59 -5.79 -17.35
N PRO A 203 -20.21 -6.99 -16.89
CA PRO A 203 -20.62 -8.25 -17.53
C PRO A 203 -22.14 -8.47 -17.56
N TYR A 204 -22.88 -7.77 -16.69
CA TYR A 204 -24.32 -7.92 -16.52
C TYR A 204 -25.18 -6.87 -17.23
N ASN A 205 -24.63 -6.03 -18.13
CA ASN A 205 -25.44 -5.10 -18.93
C ASN A 205 -25.80 -5.64 -20.33
N ASN A 206 -25.90 -6.96 -20.48
CA ASN A 206 -26.26 -7.66 -21.73
C ASN A 206 -27.72 -7.45 -22.21
N ASN A 207 -28.46 -6.49 -21.64
CA ASN A 207 -29.84 -6.16 -22.06
C ASN A 207 -29.90 -5.06 -23.14
N GLY A 208 -28.92 -4.99 -24.04
CA GLY A 208 -28.91 -4.02 -25.14
C GLY A 208 -28.68 -2.55 -24.72
N ASN A 209 -28.31 -2.30 -23.46
CA ASN A 209 -27.92 -0.98 -22.99
C ASN A 209 -26.42 -0.75 -23.23
N THR A 210 -26.09 0.12 -24.17
CA THR A 210 -24.73 0.54 -24.54
C THR A 210 -24.03 1.39 -23.46
N LYS A 211 -24.64 1.57 -22.29
CA LYS A 211 -24.06 2.36 -21.20
C LYS A 211 -23.36 1.45 -20.21
N ASN A 212 -22.05 1.39 -20.38
CA ASN A 212 -21.12 0.91 -19.39
C ASN A 212 -21.27 1.89 -18.18
N ASP A 213 -21.98 1.49 -17.12
CA ASP A 213 -22.37 2.36 -15.98
C ASP A 213 -22.29 1.61 -14.65
N CYS A 214 -21.33 0.68 -14.51
CA CYS A 214 -21.11 -0.01 -13.25
C CYS A 214 -20.02 0.63 -12.37
N TRP A 215 -19.78 1.92 -12.52
CA TRP A 215 -18.80 2.70 -11.77
C TRP A 215 -19.40 3.92 -11.11
N GLN A 216 -18.72 4.34 -10.07
CA GLN A 216 -18.94 5.59 -9.39
C GLN A 216 -17.60 6.27 -9.12
N ASN A 217 -17.65 7.58 -8.97
CA ASN A 217 -16.49 8.34 -8.56
C ASN A 217 -16.07 7.94 -7.14
N PHE A 218 -14.77 8.02 -6.87
CA PHE A 218 -14.28 7.98 -5.50
C PHE A 218 -14.88 9.12 -4.68
N THR A 219 -15.38 8.76 -3.50
CA THR A 219 -15.58 9.67 -2.37
C THR A 219 -14.29 9.69 -1.52
N PRO A 220 -14.10 10.70 -0.63
CA PRO A 220 -13.00 10.67 0.34
C PRO A 220 -12.85 9.34 1.05
N GLN A 221 -13.95 8.83 1.60
CA GLN A 221 -13.97 7.58 2.35
C GLN A 221 -13.50 6.39 1.49
N THR A 222 -14.09 6.20 0.31
CA THR A 222 -13.68 5.08 -0.56
C THR A 222 -12.23 5.20 -1.01
N ALA A 223 -11.69 6.42 -1.17
CA ALA A 223 -10.28 6.61 -1.52
C ALA A 223 -9.36 6.24 -0.35
N GLU A 224 -9.71 6.60 0.89
CA GLU A 224 -9.00 6.18 2.10
C GLU A 224 -8.98 4.65 2.22
N GLU A 225 -10.15 4.02 2.19
CA GLU A 225 -10.32 2.57 2.37
C GLU A 225 -9.63 1.76 1.28
N PHE A 226 -9.76 2.17 0.01
CA PHE A 226 -9.10 1.47 -1.11
C PHE A 226 -7.57 1.59 -0.99
N THR A 227 -7.05 2.78 -0.66
CA THR A 227 -5.61 2.98 -0.47
C THR A 227 -5.07 2.11 0.66
N ASN A 228 -5.78 2.05 1.78
CA ASN A 228 -5.41 1.24 2.94
C ASN A 228 -5.43 -0.25 2.60
N LEU A 229 -6.47 -0.73 1.90
CA LEU A 229 -6.57 -2.10 1.41
C LEU A 229 -5.38 -2.48 0.52
N MET A 230 -5.06 -1.64 -0.47
CA MET A 230 -3.94 -1.92 -1.38
C MET A 230 -2.60 -1.93 -0.65
N LEU A 231 -2.37 -1.00 0.27
CA LEU A 231 -1.16 -0.95 1.07
C LEU A 231 -1.04 -2.18 2.01
N ASN A 232 -2.13 -2.58 2.66
CA ASN A 232 -2.21 -3.80 3.48
C ASN A 232 -1.88 -5.05 2.66
N MET A 233 -2.52 -5.19 1.51
CA MET A 233 -2.32 -6.33 0.63
C MET A 233 -0.84 -6.44 0.20
N ILE A 234 -0.22 -5.34 -0.21
CA ILE A 234 1.20 -5.33 -0.58
C ILE A 234 2.10 -5.69 0.61
N ALA A 235 1.81 -5.17 1.82
CA ALA A 235 2.57 -5.54 3.02
C ALA A 235 2.49 -7.05 3.31
N VAL A 236 1.32 -7.67 3.12
CA VAL A 236 1.14 -9.13 3.25
C VAL A 236 1.91 -9.88 2.16
N LEU A 237 1.82 -9.47 0.89
CA LEU A 237 2.54 -10.13 -0.23
C LEU A 237 4.07 -10.05 -0.08
N ASP A 238 4.59 -8.96 0.49
CA ASP A 238 6.02 -8.81 0.80
C ASP A 238 6.46 -9.55 2.06
N SER A 239 5.52 -9.98 2.89
CA SER A 239 5.84 -10.71 4.12
C SER A 239 6.51 -12.05 3.83
N GLN A 240 7.39 -12.47 4.74
CA GLN A 240 8.01 -13.79 4.67
C GLN A 240 6.97 -14.90 4.86
N SER A 241 6.01 -14.71 5.77
CA SER A 241 4.96 -15.71 6.05
C SER A 241 4.13 -16.04 4.82
N TRP A 242 3.75 -15.04 4.01
CA TRP A 242 3.04 -15.29 2.75
C TRP A 242 3.89 -16.07 1.75
N GLY A 243 5.16 -15.67 1.57
CA GLY A 243 6.07 -16.37 0.66
C GLY A 243 6.27 -17.84 1.06
N ASP A 244 6.50 -18.09 2.35
CA ASP A 244 6.66 -19.43 2.90
C ASP A 244 5.37 -20.25 2.78
N ALA A 245 4.20 -19.63 2.95
CA ALA A 245 2.92 -20.30 2.75
C ALA A 245 2.73 -20.75 1.28
N ILE A 246 3.11 -19.94 0.30
CA ILE A 246 3.07 -20.31 -1.12
C ILE A 246 4.05 -21.45 -1.42
N LEU A 247 5.30 -21.38 -0.94
CA LEU A 247 6.30 -22.44 -1.16
C LEU A 247 5.86 -23.78 -0.55
N ASN A 248 5.29 -23.74 0.65
CA ASN A 248 4.90 -24.93 1.41
C ASN A 248 3.45 -25.38 1.14
N ALA A 249 2.71 -24.72 0.25
CA ALA A 249 1.32 -25.07 -0.04
C ALA A 249 1.20 -26.57 -0.41
N PRO A 250 0.29 -27.34 0.22
CA PRO A 250 0.15 -28.77 -0.02
C PRO A 250 -0.62 -29.10 -1.32
N PHE A 251 -0.89 -28.09 -2.14
CA PHE A 251 -1.64 -28.19 -3.38
C PHE A 251 -0.89 -27.49 -4.53
N GLU A 252 -1.27 -27.84 -5.75
CA GLU A 252 -0.78 -27.27 -7.00
C GLU A 252 -1.55 -25.99 -7.32
N PHE A 253 -0.82 -24.94 -7.68
CA PHE A 253 -1.41 -23.73 -8.24
C PHE A 253 -1.47 -23.89 -9.76
N THR A 254 -2.55 -23.42 -10.37
CA THR A 254 -2.79 -23.57 -11.80
C THR A 254 -3.14 -22.22 -12.43
N ASN A 255 -2.89 -22.11 -13.72
CA ASN A 255 -3.37 -21.00 -14.54
C ASN A 255 -3.97 -21.58 -15.82
N SER A 256 -5.30 -21.51 -15.96
CA SER A 256 -5.97 -22.03 -17.15
C SER A 256 -5.73 -21.11 -18.34
N SER A 257 -5.94 -21.62 -19.56
CA SER A 257 -5.85 -20.80 -20.78
C SER A 257 -7.05 -19.87 -20.99
N THR A 258 -8.11 -20.05 -20.21
CA THR A 258 -9.36 -19.29 -20.28
C THR A 258 -10.09 -19.38 -18.94
N ASP A 259 -10.90 -18.37 -18.64
CA ASP A 259 -11.80 -18.39 -17.49
C ASP A 259 -12.75 -19.60 -17.60
N CYS A 260 -12.89 -20.31 -16.48
CA CYS A 260 -13.72 -21.51 -16.36
C CYS A 260 -15.21 -21.23 -16.59
N ASP A 261 -15.68 -20.01 -16.34
CA ASP A 261 -17.07 -19.63 -16.57
C ASP A 261 -17.40 -19.54 -18.07
N ASN A 262 -16.39 -19.27 -18.91
CA ASN A 262 -16.57 -19.15 -20.36
C ASN A 262 -16.47 -20.50 -21.08
N ASP A 263 -15.55 -21.38 -20.66
CA ASP A 263 -15.37 -22.70 -21.24
C ASP A 263 -15.00 -23.73 -20.16
N PRO A 264 -16.01 -24.33 -19.51
CA PRO A 264 -15.80 -25.31 -18.44
C PRO A 264 -14.94 -26.51 -18.85
N SER A 265 -14.86 -26.82 -20.16
CA SER A 265 -14.08 -27.94 -20.67
C SER A 265 -12.57 -27.69 -20.65
N LYS A 266 -12.14 -26.43 -20.53
CA LYS A 266 -10.74 -26.01 -20.43
C LYS A 266 -10.35 -25.55 -19.02
N CYS A 267 -11.26 -25.72 -18.06
CA CYS A 267 -11.02 -25.35 -16.68
C CYS A 267 -10.01 -26.30 -16.03
N VAL A 268 -8.98 -25.75 -15.39
CA VAL A 268 -7.91 -26.53 -14.76
C VAL A 268 -7.90 -26.27 -13.27
N ASN A 269 -8.60 -27.13 -12.53
CA ASN A 269 -8.71 -27.05 -11.08
C ASN A 269 -8.06 -28.27 -10.42
N PRO A 270 -7.21 -28.08 -9.40
CA PRO A 270 -6.78 -29.17 -8.56
C PRO A 270 -7.98 -29.90 -7.93
N GLY A 271 -7.92 -31.24 -7.90
CA GLY A 271 -8.92 -32.06 -7.24
C GLY A 271 -8.88 -31.91 -5.71
N VAL A 272 -9.73 -32.66 -5.01
CA VAL A 272 -9.80 -32.66 -3.52
C VAL A 272 -8.48 -33.05 -2.85
N ASN A 273 -7.59 -33.72 -3.58
CA ASN A 273 -6.24 -34.09 -3.15
C ASN A 273 -5.19 -32.99 -3.41
N GLY A 274 -5.61 -31.82 -3.91
CA GLY A 274 -4.74 -30.68 -4.22
C GLY A 274 -3.91 -30.86 -5.49
N ARG A 275 -4.23 -31.80 -6.38
CA ARG A 275 -3.46 -32.05 -7.61
C ARG A 275 -4.34 -32.02 -8.86
N VAL A 276 -3.77 -31.58 -9.98
CA VAL A 276 -4.41 -31.62 -11.29
C VAL A 276 -4.38 -33.02 -11.90
N ASP A 277 -5.09 -33.25 -13.01
CA ASP A 277 -4.94 -34.49 -13.76
C ASP A 277 -3.54 -34.55 -14.39
N SER A 278 -2.73 -35.49 -13.89
CA SER A 278 -1.36 -35.73 -14.34
C SER A 278 -1.19 -36.00 -15.85
N LYS A 279 -2.25 -36.36 -16.57
CA LYS A 279 -2.17 -36.69 -18.00
C LYS A 279 -2.41 -35.51 -18.92
N VAL A 280 -3.20 -34.52 -18.49
CA VAL A 280 -3.69 -33.45 -19.37
C VAL A 280 -3.35 -32.05 -18.85
N ASP A 281 -3.17 -31.89 -17.54
CA ASP A 281 -3.16 -30.55 -16.94
C ASP A 281 -1.81 -30.14 -16.34
N GLN A 282 -0.79 -31.01 -16.37
CA GLN A 282 0.53 -30.72 -15.78
C GLN A 282 1.18 -29.45 -16.34
N GLN A 283 0.91 -29.11 -17.59
CA GLN A 283 1.45 -27.92 -18.26
C GLN A 283 0.93 -26.60 -17.68
N TYR A 284 -0.21 -26.62 -16.98
CA TYR A 284 -0.83 -25.45 -16.38
C TYR A 284 -0.38 -25.22 -14.93
N ILE A 285 0.41 -26.13 -14.36
CA ILE A 285 0.94 -26.00 -13.00
C ILE A 285 1.93 -24.84 -12.95
N LEU A 286 1.68 -23.91 -12.02
CA LEU A 286 2.53 -22.77 -11.78
C LEU A 286 3.71 -23.13 -10.88
N ASN A 287 4.89 -22.61 -11.24
CA ASN A 287 6.03 -22.65 -10.34
C ASN A 287 5.77 -21.74 -9.13
N LYS A 288 5.83 -22.29 -7.91
CA LYS A 288 5.55 -21.56 -6.66
C LYS A 288 6.44 -20.34 -6.44
N GLN A 289 7.74 -20.44 -6.74
CA GLN A 289 8.64 -19.27 -6.67
C GLN A 289 8.27 -18.23 -7.75
N GLY A 290 7.85 -18.69 -8.92
CA GLY A 290 7.32 -17.85 -9.99
C GLY A 290 6.10 -17.03 -9.54
N ILE A 291 5.19 -17.61 -8.78
CA ILE A 291 4.03 -16.92 -8.18
C ILE A 291 4.51 -15.79 -7.27
N ILE A 292 5.40 -16.11 -6.31
CA ILE A 292 5.94 -15.13 -5.37
C ILE A 292 6.59 -13.97 -6.12
N ASN A 293 7.43 -14.29 -7.10
CA ASN A 293 8.11 -13.29 -7.90
C ASN A 293 7.10 -12.42 -8.68
N ASN A 294 6.07 -13.01 -9.28
CA ASN A 294 5.06 -12.30 -10.05
C ASN A 294 4.24 -11.32 -9.18
N PHE A 295 3.73 -11.77 -8.03
CA PHE A 295 2.99 -10.90 -7.10
C PHE A 295 3.86 -9.77 -6.55
N ARG A 296 5.18 -9.99 -6.42
CA ARG A 296 6.15 -8.97 -5.97
C ARG A 296 6.73 -8.10 -7.09
N LYS A 297 6.33 -8.30 -8.35
CA LYS A 297 6.70 -7.38 -9.45
C LYS A 297 6.04 -6.02 -9.27
N LYS A 298 6.72 -4.97 -9.73
CA LYS A 298 6.12 -3.63 -9.90
C LYS A 298 4.83 -3.77 -10.72
N ILE A 299 3.79 -3.05 -10.30
CA ILE A 299 2.55 -2.92 -11.08
C ILE A 299 2.00 -1.50 -10.97
N GLU A 300 1.45 -1.00 -12.06
CA GLU A 300 0.61 0.19 -12.07
C GLU A 300 -0.87 -0.21 -12.18
N ILE A 301 -1.71 0.28 -11.28
CA ILE A 301 -3.13 -0.03 -11.25
C ILE A 301 -3.96 1.24 -11.41
N ASP A 302 -4.86 1.21 -12.38
CA ASP A 302 -5.99 2.14 -12.45
C ASP A 302 -7.14 1.56 -11.61
N ALA A 303 -7.28 2.08 -10.40
CA ALA A 303 -8.27 1.64 -9.42
C ALA A 303 -9.60 2.36 -9.66
N GLY A 304 -10.71 1.62 -9.54
CA GLY A 304 -12.06 2.15 -9.70
C GLY A 304 -13.03 1.68 -8.61
N VAL A 305 -14.05 2.48 -8.33
CA VAL A 305 -15.14 2.07 -7.44
C VAL A 305 -16.33 1.63 -8.27
N LEU A 306 -16.84 0.42 -8.01
CA LEU A 306 -17.97 -0.15 -8.74
C LEU A 306 -19.31 0.16 -8.08
N LYS A 307 -20.36 0.22 -8.89
CA LYS A 307 -21.79 0.22 -8.51
C LYS A 307 -22.53 -0.76 -9.43
N ASN A 308 -23.53 -1.50 -8.95
CA ASN A 308 -24.39 -2.33 -9.81
C ASN A 308 -23.66 -3.26 -10.83
N SER A 309 -22.45 -3.71 -10.54
CA SER A 309 -21.59 -4.49 -11.46
C SER A 309 -21.94 -5.97 -11.60
N GLY A 310 -22.91 -6.48 -10.83
CA GLY A 310 -23.24 -7.91 -10.75
C GLY A 310 -22.23 -8.76 -9.95
N GLY A 311 -20.93 -8.44 -10.01
CA GLY A 311 -19.86 -9.04 -9.18
C GLY A 311 -19.37 -8.12 -8.06
N VAL A 312 -18.49 -8.60 -7.17
CA VAL A 312 -17.86 -7.78 -6.11
C VAL A 312 -16.71 -6.92 -6.65
N GLY A 313 -15.96 -7.45 -7.62
CA GLY A 313 -14.92 -6.73 -8.32
C GLY A 313 -14.83 -7.11 -9.79
N ILE A 314 -13.98 -6.39 -10.52
CA ILE A 314 -13.63 -6.61 -11.93
C ILE A 314 -12.18 -6.20 -12.08
N ALA A 315 -11.37 -7.00 -12.77
CA ALA A 315 -9.99 -6.64 -13.07
C ALA A 315 -9.50 -7.16 -14.41
N ASN A 316 -8.48 -6.48 -14.95
CA ASN A 316 -7.75 -6.93 -16.13
C ASN A 316 -6.26 -6.62 -15.98
N GLY A 317 -5.41 -7.53 -16.46
CA GLY A 317 -3.97 -7.31 -16.60
C GLY A 317 -3.58 -7.01 -18.04
N TYR A 318 -2.54 -6.20 -18.22
CA TYR A 318 -2.00 -5.83 -19.53
C TYR A 318 -0.47 -5.87 -19.52
N GLY A 319 0.12 -5.98 -20.72
CA GLY A 319 1.56 -6.12 -20.90
C GLY A 319 2.05 -7.54 -20.60
N ASN A 320 3.36 -7.68 -20.38
CA ASN A 320 3.97 -8.96 -20.04
C ASN A 320 3.82 -9.24 -18.52
N ASP A 321 2.80 -9.99 -18.13
CA ASP A 321 2.58 -10.50 -16.76
C ASP A 321 2.62 -9.42 -15.66
N GLY A 322 1.67 -8.47 -15.70
CA GLY A 322 1.34 -7.61 -14.55
C GLY A 322 2.15 -6.32 -14.42
N GLU A 323 2.53 -5.70 -15.54
CA GLU A 323 3.13 -4.36 -15.56
C GLU A 323 2.08 -3.27 -15.32
N TYR A 324 0.88 -3.45 -15.86
CA TYR A 324 -0.26 -2.54 -15.70
C TYR A 324 -1.56 -3.35 -15.58
N GLY A 325 -2.51 -2.85 -14.80
CA GLY A 325 -3.83 -3.45 -14.67
C GLY A 325 -4.92 -2.45 -14.31
N THR A 326 -6.16 -2.89 -14.45
CA THR A 326 -7.35 -2.22 -13.92
C THR A 326 -7.92 -3.05 -12.78
N LEU A 327 -8.32 -2.41 -11.68
CA LEU A 327 -8.94 -3.11 -10.54
C LEU A 327 -10.11 -2.30 -10.00
N GLY A 328 -11.30 -2.85 -10.14
CA GLY A 328 -12.55 -2.24 -9.71
C GLY A 328 -13.13 -3.05 -8.58
N VAL A 329 -13.53 -2.41 -7.50
CA VAL A 329 -14.17 -3.08 -6.37
C VAL A 329 -15.38 -2.26 -5.92
N LYS A 330 -16.46 -2.93 -5.50
CA LYS A 330 -17.62 -2.25 -4.92
C LYS A 330 -17.25 -1.57 -3.60
N ALA A 331 -17.78 -0.37 -3.37
CA ALA A 331 -17.52 0.41 -2.17
C ALA A 331 -17.74 -0.38 -0.87
N TYR A 332 -18.86 -1.09 -0.73
CA TYR A 332 -19.14 -1.84 0.51
C TYR A 332 -18.12 -2.95 0.79
N ALA A 333 -17.48 -3.49 -0.26
CA ALA A 333 -16.57 -4.63 -0.14
C ALA A 333 -15.18 -4.22 0.34
N ILE A 334 -14.83 -2.94 0.23
CA ILE A 334 -13.58 -2.38 0.76
C ILE A 334 -13.76 -1.72 2.12
N GLU A 335 -14.99 -1.67 2.65
CA GLU A 335 -15.25 -1.14 3.99
C GLU A 335 -14.49 -1.97 5.05
N PRO A 336 -13.81 -1.31 6.02
CA PRO A 336 -13.01 -2.00 7.02
C PRO A 336 -13.78 -3.06 7.81
N GLN A 337 -15.03 -2.76 8.16
CA GLN A 337 -15.88 -3.68 8.92
C GLN A 337 -16.33 -4.88 8.08
N THR A 338 -16.49 -4.68 6.78
CA THR A 338 -16.81 -5.76 5.83
C THR A 338 -15.62 -6.71 5.68
N LEU A 339 -14.39 -6.19 5.70
CA LEU A 339 -13.14 -6.94 5.56
C LEU A 339 -12.64 -7.56 6.87
N PHE A 340 -12.79 -6.86 8.00
CA PHE A 340 -12.14 -7.19 9.27
C PHE A 340 -13.12 -7.37 10.45
N GLY A 341 -14.42 -7.41 10.18
CA GLY A 341 -15.47 -7.53 11.18
C GLY A 341 -15.67 -6.26 12.00
N ASN A 342 -16.72 -6.19 12.83
CA ASN A 342 -17.11 -4.97 13.55
C ASN A 342 -16.01 -4.40 14.48
N ASN A 343 -15.15 -5.26 15.00
CA ASN A 343 -14.05 -4.89 15.89
C ASN A 343 -12.69 -4.79 15.19
N LEU A 344 -12.66 -4.94 13.86
CA LEU A 344 -11.46 -4.98 13.02
C LEU A 344 -10.41 -5.98 13.52
N ASN A 345 -10.82 -7.16 13.97
CA ASN A 345 -9.91 -8.19 14.50
C ASN A 345 -10.14 -9.59 13.90
N THR A 346 -11.01 -9.69 12.89
CA THR A 346 -11.36 -10.97 12.24
C THR A 346 -11.44 -10.79 10.74
N ILE A 347 -10.68 -11.57 9.98
CA ILE A 347 -10.73 -11.51 8.51
C ILE A 347 -12.03 -12.13 7.99
N ASN A 348 -12.80 -11.38 7.21
CA ASN A 348 -13.93 -11.89 6.44
C ASN A 348 -13.45 -12.33 5.04
N ILE A 349 -13.38 -13.64 4.86
CA ILE A 349 -12.77 -14.25 3.67
C ILE A 349 -13.56 -13.97 2.39
N GLU A 350 -14.88 -13.76 2.46
CA GLU A 350 -15.72 -13.69 1.26
C GLU A 350 -15.27 -12.58 0.29
N ASN A 351 -15.30 -11.33 0.76
CA ASN A 351 -14.92 -10.18 -0.07
C ASN A 351 -13.40 -10.13 -0.32
N ILE A 352 -12.59 -10.48 0.67
CA ILE A 352 -11.12 -10.51 0.53
C ILE A 352 -10.69 -11.50 -0.55
N ARG A 353 -11.31 -12.68 -0.58
CA ARG A 353 -11.05 -13.69 -1.61
C ARG A 353 -11.36 -13.15 -2.98
N THR A 354 -12.51 -12.50 -3.17
CA THR A 354 -12.84 -11.92 -4.47
C THR A 354 -11.86 -10.82 -4.85
N ILE A 355 -11.50 -9.91 -3.94
CA ILE A 355 -10.51 -8.85 -4.22
C ILE A 355 -9.15 -9.44 -4.61
N LEU A 356 -8.68 -10.48 -3.91
CA LEU A 356 -7.43 -11.16 -4.23
C LEU A 356 -7.50 -11.88 -5.58
N GLN A 357 -8.65 -12.49 -5.91
CA GLN A 357 -8.90 -13.09 -7.21
C GLN A 357 -8.81 -12.03 -8.32
N GLU A 358 -9.53 -10.91 -8.18
CA GLU A 358 -9.47 -9.81 -9.15
C GLU A 358 -8.04 -9.25 -9.28
N TYR A 359 -7.36 -9.04 -8.16
CA TYR A 359 -5.96 -8.61 -8.19
C TYR A 359 -5.05 -9.62 -8.93
N SER A 360 -5.34 -10.92 -8.85
CA SER A 360 -4.59 -11.95 -9.59
C SER A 360 -4.76 -11.82 -11.11
N HIS A 361 -5.93 -11.37 -11.59
CA HIS A 361 -6.12 -11.04 -13.01
C HIS A 361 -5.23 -9.89 -13.46
N THR A 362 -5.01 -8.88 -12.60
CA THR A 362 -4.05 -7.79 -12.90
C THR A 362 -2.62 -8.30 -13.07
N LYS A 363 -2.33 -9.49 -12.55
CA LYS A 363 -1.03 -10.17 -12.58
C LYS A 363 -0.88 -11.18 -13.73
N GLY A 364 -1.90 -11.31 -14.58
CA GLY A 364 -1.90 -12.21 -15.74
C GLY A 364 -2.38 -13.63 -15.45
N TYR A 365 -2.95 -13.87 -14.26
CA TYR A 365 -3.60 -15.14 -13.94
C TYR A 365 -5.05 -15.12 -14.40
N THR A 366 -5.53 -16.25 -14.91
CA THR A 366 -6.87 -16.45 -15.47
C THR A 366 -7.71 -17.32 -14.55
#